data_AF-A0A960UFF1-F1
#
_entry.id   AF-A0A960UFF1-F1
#
_cell.length_a   1.000
_cell.length_b   1.000
_cell.length_c   1.000
_cell.angle_alpha   90.00
_cell.angle_beta   90.00
_cell.angle_gamma   90.00
#
_symmetry.space_group_name_H-M   'P 1'
#
loop_
_entity.id
_entity.type
_entity.pdbx_description
1 polymer ?
#
loop_
_entity_poly.entity_id
_entity_poly.type
_entity_poly.pdbx_seq_one_letter_code
_entity_poly.pdbx_strand_id
1 'polypeptide(L)'
;MAMRNIISLALAAVCVLGLAVGASAGIPDTNNSFASADNCGRFTIAPGGGDTLGAEGYTIHVTVLDINGDPVITLAATDLWLDRPGDMVKCAGGSQADTAVDGLGQTQFSGTIYGGLTGDGGDGINCDTAAVYVYALGIVLNMGNPVCVNYDSTDLNGDLAVTVGDFGKFAADFNCTAGCDPCHDYNEDGSTSVADFGIFGGYFNNSVCP
;
A
#
# COMPACT_ATOMS: atom_id res chain seq x y z
N MET A 1 32.21 33.17 -47.36
CA MET A 1 32.72 32.05 -46.51
C MET A 1 32.26 32.12 -45.04
N ALA A 2 31.66 33.22 -44.56
CA ALA A 2 31.23 33.37 -43.15
C ALA A 2 29.90 32.68 -42.78
N MET A 3 29.03 32.38 -43.76
CA MET A 3 27.67 31.88 -43.50
C MET A 3 27.59 30.41 -43.07
N ARG A 4 28.63 29.62 -43.39
CA ARG A 4 28.68 28.17 -43.12
C ARG A 4 28.99 27.84 -41.64
N ASN A 5 29.59 28.80 -40.92
CA ASN A 5 29.90 28.68 -39.50
C ASN A 5 28.71 29.00 -38.59
N ILE A 6 27.73 29.79 -39.07
CA ILE A 6 26.56 30.20 -38.26
C ILE A 6 25.56 29.04 -38.12
N ILE A 7 25.36 28.26 -39.18
CA ILE A 7 24.44 27.11 -39.19
C ILE A 7 24.94 25.99 -38.26
N SER A 8 26.25 25.76 -38.23
CA SER A 8 26.85 24.72 -37.37
C SER A 8 26.78 25.08 -35.87
N LEU A 9 26.85 26.37 -35.53
CA LEU A 9 26.74 26.84 -34.15
C LEU A 9 25.29 26.81 -33.64
N ALA A 10 24.31 27.14 -34.50
CA ALA A 10 22.89 27.08 -34.16
C ALA A 10 22.41 25.64 -33.92
N LEU A 11 22.89 24.67 -34.70
CA LEU A 11 22.54 23.26 -34.53
C LEU A 11 23.11 22.68 -33.22
N ALA A 12 24.36 23.04 -32.87
CA ALA A 12 24.97 22.64 -31.61
C ALA A 12 24.25 23.25 -30.39
N ALA A 13 23.83 24.51 -30.47
CA ALA A 13 23.07 25.17 -29.39
C ALA A 13 21.70 24.53 -29.16
N VAL A 14 20.99 24.14 -30.22
CA VAL A 14 19.69 23.43 -30.11
C VAL A 14 19.86 22.02 -29.53
N CYS A 15 20.94 21.30 -29.86
CA CYS A 15 21.23 20.00 -29.25
C CYS A 15 21.62 20.09 -27.76
N VAL A 16 22.30 21.16 -27.33
CA VAL A 16 22.67 21.36 -25.92
C VAL A 16 21.49 21.86 -25.07
N LEU A 17 20.60 22.69 -25.64
CA LEU A 17 19.37 23.12 -24.97
C LEU A 17 18.33 21.98 -24.85
N GLY A 18 18.34 21.00 -25.77
CA GLY A 18 17.48 19.81 -25.69
C GLY A 18 17.88 18.79 -24.61
N LEU A 19 19.12 18.84 -24.11
CA LEU A 19 19.63 17.90 -23.10
C LEU A 19 19.44 18.39 -21.65
N ALA A 20 19.16 19.68 -21.45
CA ALA A 20 19.02 20.26 -20.10
C ALA A 20 17.61 20.11 -19.51
N VAL A 21 16.64 19.58 -20.28
CA VAL A 21 15.24 19.45 -19.85
C VAL A 21 14.94 18.14 -19.09
N GLY A 22 15.96 17.30 -18.85
CA GLY A 22 15.77 15.93 -18.35
C GLY A 22 16.28 15.66 -16.93
N ALA A 23 16.77 16.66 -16.21
CA ALA A 23 17.19 16.49 -14.81
C ALA A 23 16.10 17.03 -13.87
N SER A 24 14.87 16.52 -13.98
CA SER A 24 13.98 16.59 -12.82
C SER A 24 14.64 15.73 -11.73
N ALA A 25 14.71 16.26 -10.52
CA ALA A 25 15.15 15.46 -9.40
C ALA A 25 14.07 14.39 -9.25
N GLY A 26 14.35 13.15 -9.69
CA GLY A 26 13.41 12.02 -9.65
C GLY A 26 13.11 11.53 -8.23
N ILE A 27 12.91 12.48 -7.31
CA ILE A 27 12.62 12.31 -5.90
C ILE A 27 11.16 12.75 -5.72
N PRO A 28 10.28 11.87 -5.23
CA PRO A 28 8.92 12.23 -4.87
C PRO A 28 8.87 13.41 -3.90
N ASP A 29 8.02 14.39 -4.20
CA ASP A 29 7.65 15.44 -3.25
C ASP A 29 6.33 15.08 -2.56
N THR A 30 6.31 15.17 -1.24
CA THR A 30 5.14 14.77 -0.44
C THR A 30 3.95 15.74 -0.53
N ASN A 31 4.14 16.96 -1.02
CA ASN A 31 3.07 17.95 -1.16
C ASN A 31 2.41 17.88 -2.53
N ASN A 32 3.18 17.48 -3.56
CA ASN A 32 2.70 17.35 -4.93
C ASN A 32 2.25 15.91 -5.25
N SER A 33 2.89 14.90 -4.66
CA SER A 33 2.50 13.49 -4.82
C SER A 33 1.32 13.15 -3.94
N PHE A 34 0.38 12.38 -4.47
CA PHE A 34 -0.82 11.98 -3.76
C PHE A 34 -1.27 10.55 -4.11
N ALA A 35 -2.01 9.95 -3.20
CA ALA A 35 -2.69 8.69 -3.38
C ALA A 35 -4.14 8.77 -2.91
N SER A 36 -5.04 8.11 -3.61
CA SER A 36 -6.48 8.10 -3.30
C SER A 36 -7.08 6.75 -3.66
N ALA A 37 -8.08 6.31 -2.90
CA ALA A 37 -8.83 5.11 -3.21
C ALA A 37 -10.16 5.44 -3.92
N ASP A 38 -10.60 4.56 -4.81
CA ASP A 38 -11.93 4.65 -5.45
C ASP A 38 -13.07 4.56 -4.42
N ASN A 39 -12.89 3.72 -3.40
CA ASN A 39 -13.82 3.53 -2.29
C ASN A 39 -13.04 3.38 -0.98
N CYS A 40 -13.67 3.75 0.13
CA CYS A 40 -13.18 3.45 1.47
C CYS A 40 -13.81 2.15 1.96
N GLY A 41 -13.11 1.40 2.79
CA GLY A 41 -13.60 0.14 3.32
C GLY A 41 -12.48 -0.68 3.96
N ARG A 42 -12.77 -1.95 4.18
CA ARG A 42 -11.87 -2.88 4.85
C ARG A 42 -11.70 -4.15 4.03
N PHE A 43 -10.52 -4.74 4.09
CA PHE A 43 -10.22 -6.01 3.45
C PHE A 43 -9.36 -6.87 4.38
N THR A 44 -9.42 -8.19 4.21
CA THR A 44 -8.64 -9.14 5.02
C THR A 44 -7.31 -9.43 4.34
N ILE A 45 -6.21 -9.42 5.09
CA ILE A 45 -4.89 -9.89 4.64
C ILE A 45 -4.47 -11.15 5.37
N ALA A 46 -3.71 -11.99 4.69
CA ALA A 46 -3.07 -13.17 5.26
C ALA A 46 -1.71 -13.41 4.58
N PRO A 47 -0.79 -14.14 5.22
CA PRO A 47 0.55 -14.37 4.68
C PRO A 47 0.57 -15.04 3.31
N GLY A 48 -0.25 -16.08 3.06
CA GLY A 48 -0.37 -16.67 1.72
C GLY A 48 -1.52 -16.12 0.87
N GLY A 49 -2.00 -14.92 1.21
CA GLY A 49 -2.95 -14.15 0.40
C GLY A 49 -4.32 -14.05 1.05
N GLY A 50 -4.78 -12.81 1.20
CA GLY A 50 -6.13 -12.46 1.64
C GLY A 50 -7.04 -12.07 0.48
N ASP A 51 -7.90 -11.09 0.74
CA ASP A 51 -8.73 -10.45 -0.25
C ASP A 51 -7.87 -9.72 -1.29
N THR A 52 -8.42 -9.59 -2.50
CA THR A 52 -7.79 -8.80 -3.58
C THR A 52 -8.46 -7.44 -3.63
N LEU A 53 -7.71 -6.36 -3.43
CA LEU A 53 -8.23 -4.99 -3.37
C LEU A 53 -9.21 -4.69 -4.51
N GLY A 54 -8.78 -4.91 -5.76
CA GLY A 54 -9.58 -4.62 -6.95
C GLY A 54 -10.84 -5.49 -7.07
N ALA A 55 -10.84 -6.70 -6.52
CA ALA A 55 -12.00 -7.58 -6.50
C ALA A 55 -13.07 -7.10 -5.50
N GLU A 56 -12.61 -6.50 -4.39
CA GLU A 56 -13.46 -5.85 -3.37
C GLU A 56 -13.87 -4.41 -3.76
N GLY A 57 -13.48 -3.95 -4.95
CA GLY A 57 -13.81 -2.61 -5.44
C GLY A 57 -12.95 -1.50 -4.84
N TYR A 58 -11.82 -1.85 -4.23
CA TYR A 58 -10.81 -0.93 -3.75
C TYR A 58 -9.67 -0.87 -4.78
N THR A 59 -9.43 0.28 -5.40
CA THR A 59 -8.18 0.52 -6.14
C THR A 59 -7.57 1.79 -5.59
N ILE A 60 -6.31 1.70 -5.16
CA ILE A 60 -5.55 2.85 -4.69
C ILE A 60 -4.77 3.39 -5.87
N HIS A 61 -5.16 4.56 -6.36
CA HIS A 61 -4.48 5.30 -7.41
C HIS A 61 -3.38 6.15 -6.81
N VAL A 62 -2.21 6.16 -7.43
CA VAL A 62 -1.04 6.90 -6.98
C VAL A 62 -0.56 7.82 -8.09
N THR A 63 -0.31 9.08 -7.75
CA THR A 63 0.38 10.04 -8.61
C THR A 63 1.64 10.53 -7.91
N VAL A 64 2.81 10.33 -8.54
CA VAL A 64 4.13 10.65 -8.01
C VAL A 64 4.75 11.79 -8.82
N LEU A 65 4.89 12.94 -8.18
CA LEU A 65 5.43 14.17 -8.75
C LEU A 65 6.63 14.66 -7.92
N ASP A 66 7.57 15.34 -8.57
CA ASP A 66 8.64 16.05 -7.89
C ASP A 66 8.19 17.43 -7.35
N ILE A 67 9.12 18.20 -6.79
CA ILE A 67 8.83 19.54 -6.24
C ILE A 67 8.36 20.56 -7.28
N ASN A 68 8.66 20.35 -8.56
CA ASN A 68 8.25 21.23 -9.66
C ASN A 68 6.89 20.82 -10.25
N GLY A 69 6.33 19.68 -9.82
CA GLY A 69 5.11 19.10 -10.37
C GLY A 69 5.37 18.21 -11.60
N ASP A 70 6.63 17.86 -11.86
CA ASP A 70 6.98 16.97 -12.96
C ASP A 70 6.82 15.49 -12.56
N PRO A 71 6.31 14.61 -13.43
CA PRO A 71 6.22 13.18 -13.17
C PRO A 71 7.55 12.49 -12.83
N VAL A 72 7.55 11.67 -11.78
CA VAL A 72 8.71 10.84 -11.40
C VAL A 72 8.59 9.45 -12.03
N ILE A 73 9.01 9.33 -13.29
CA ILE A 73 8.76 8.13 -14.13
C ILE A 73 9.78 6.99 -13.94
N THR A 74 10.77 7.15 -13.06
CA THR A 74 11.87 6.18 -12.89
C THR A 74 11.62 5.14 -11.81
N LEU A 75 10.49 5.22 -11.10
CA LEU A 75 10.18 4.32 -10.00
C LEU A 75 9.64 2.99 -10.53
N ALA A 76 10.28 1.90 -10.12
CA ALA A 76 9.77 0.56 -10.35
C ALA A 76 8.61 0.25 -9.38
N ALA A 77 7.82 -0.78 -9.67
CA ALA A 77 6.75 -1.25 -8.78
C ALA A 77 7.24 -1.50 -7.34
N THR A 78 8.48 -2.00 -7.20
CA THR A 78 9.11 -2.31 -5.91
C THR A 78 9.47 -1.07 -5.07
N ASP A 79 9.55 0.10 -5.71
CA ASP A 79 9.88 1.36 -5.03
C ASP A 79 8.65 2.00 -4.36
N LEU A 80 7.47 1.45 -4.62
CA LEU A 80 6.21 1.84 -3.99
C LEU A 80 5.63 0.68 -3.21
N TRP A 81 5.17 0.95 -1.99
CA TRP A 81 4.52 -0.08 -1.19
C TRP A 81 3.47 0.50 -0.25
N LEU A 82 2.51 -0.34 0.13
CA LEU A 82 1.59 -0.04 1.22
C LEU A 82 2.25 -0.43 2.55
N ASP A 83 2.12 0.43 3.55
CA ASP A 83 2.56 0.17 4.92
C ASP A 83 1.62 0.73 5.97
N ARG A 84 1.74 0.21 7.19
CA ARG A 84 1.24 0.86 8.40
C ARG A 84 2.31 0.72 9.47
N PRO A 85 3.13 1.77 9.68
CA PRO A 85 4.26 1.70 10.59
C PRO A 85 3.87 1.21 11.98
N GLY A 86 4.49 0.11 12.42
CA GLY A 86 4.26 -0.48 13.73
C GLY A 86 3.19 -1.58 13.77
N ASP A 87 2.33 -1.67 12.75
CA ASP A 87 1.14 -2.53 12.79
C ASP A 87 1.12 -3.61 11.70
N MET A 88 1.73 -3.38 10.52
CA MET A 88 1.73 -4.37 9.44
C MET A 88 3.05 -5.15 9.34
N VAL A 89 2.99 -6.48 9.36
CA VAL A 89 4.07 -7.37 8.91
C VAL A 89 3.82 -7.73 7.46
N LYS A 90 4.82 -7.59 6.60
CA LYS A 90 4.67 -7.86 5.16
C LYS A 90 5.51 -9.04 4.73
N CYS A 91 4.95 -9.88 3.88
CA CYS A 91 5.74 -10.77 3.06
C CYS A 91 6.64 -9.98 2.11
N ALA A 92 7.76 -10.57 1.68
CA ALA A 92 8.65 -9.94 0.71
C ALA A 92 7.88 -9.65 -0.59
N GLY A 93 7.80 -8.37 -0.98
CA GLY A 93 7.05 -7.93 -2.16
C GLY A 93 5.52 -7.94 -2.00
N GLY A 94 5.00 -8.31 -0.82
CA GLY A 94 3.58 -8.55 -0.59
C GLY A 94 2.68 -7.32 -0.64
N SER A 95 3.21 -6.10 -0.75
CA SER A 95 2.42 -4.86 -0.79
C SER A 95 2.89 -3.85 -1.82
N GLN A 96 3.59 -4.33 -2.86
CA GLN A 96 4.13 -3.49 -3.94
C GLN A 96 3.05 -2.99 -4.89
N ALA A 97 3.34 -1.90 -5.61
CA ALA A 97 2.43 -1.40 -6.63
C ALA A 97 2.26 -2.42 -7.77
N ASP A 98 1.13 -2.36 -8.47
CA ASP A 98 0.81 -3.31 -9.54
C ASP A 98 1.81 -3.21 -10.70
N THR A 99 2.29 -1.98 -10.99
CA THR A 99 3.22 -1.69 -12.09
C THR A 99 4.17 -0.54 -11.74
N ALA A 100 5.24 -0.38 -12.53
CA ALA A 100 6.11 0.78 -12.45
C ALA A 100 5.35 2.08 -12.76
N VAL A 101 5.84 3.20 -12.25
CA VAL A 101 5.25 4.52 -12.51
C VAL A 101 5.34 4.85 -14.00
N ASP A 102 4.20 5.22 -14.59
CA ASP A 102 4.09 5.46 -16.02
C ASP A 102 4.60 6.85 -16.45
N GLY A 103 4.46 7.18 -17.74
CA GLY A 103 4.90 8.46 -18.30
C GLY A 103 4.16 9.70 -17.76
N LEU A 104 3.06 9.51 -17.04
CA LEU A 104 2.28 10.57 -16.38
C LEU A 104 2.54 10.63 -14.87
N GLY A 105 3.43 9.78 -14.35
CA GLY A 105 3.71 9.73 -12.91
C GLY A 105 2.69 8.87 -12.16
N GLN A 106 1.96 8.00 -12.85
CA GLN A 106 0.85 7.25 -12.27
C GLN A 106 1.18 5.77 -12.08
N THR A 107 0.65 5.20 -11.00
CA THR A 107 0.56 3.74 -10.77
C THR A 107 -0.61 3.46 -9.83
N GLN A 108 -0.80 2.21 -9.43
CA GLN A 108 -1.91 1.79 -8.58
C GLN A 108 -1.58 0.56 -7.74
N PHE A 109 -2.43 0.31 -6.74
CA PHE A 109 -2.53 -0.95 -6.01
C PHE A 109 -3.95 -1.51 -6.17
N SER A 110 -4.05 -2.70 -6.76
CA SER A 110 -5.30 -3.45 -6.89
C SER A 110 -5.14 -4.94 -6.59
N GLY A 111 -3.89 -5.41 -6.40
CA GLY A 111 -3.58 -6.79 -6.06
C GLY A 111 -3.93 -7.21 -4.63
N THR A 112 -3.61 -8.46 -4.32
CA THR A 112 -3.64 -9.03 -2.97
C THR A 112 -2.48 -8.51 -2.15
N ILE A 113 -2.74 -8.17 -0.88
CA ILE A 113 -1.68 -7.89 0.08
C ILE A 113 -1.34 -9.16 0.87
N TYR A 114 -0.05 -9.46 0.96
CA TYR A 114 0.48 -10.62 1.67
C TYR A 114 1.18 -10.18 2.94
N GLY A 115 0.62 -10.54 4.09
CA GLY A 115 1.11 -10.06 5.38
C GLY A 115 0.23 -10.44 6.57
N GLY A 116 0.57 -9.82 7.71
CA GLY A 116 0.02 -10.03 9.03
C GLY A 116 -0.01 -8.75 9.87
N LEU A 117 -0.41 -8.85 11.12
CA LEU A 117 -0.33 -7.77 12.11
C LEU A 117 0.85 -7.98 13.08
N THR A 118 1.64 -6.94 13.38
CA THR A 118 2.85 -7.04 14.25
C THR A 118 2.58 -7.28 15.73
N GLY A 119 1.33 -7.48 16.13
CA GLY A 119 0.96 -7.60 17.53
C GLY A 119 -0.54 -7.83 17.69
N ASP A 120 -0.87 -8.41 18.84
CA ASP A 120 -2.20 -8.67 19.34
C ASP A 120 -3.01 -7.37 19.19
N GLY A 121 -4.15 -7.39 18.50
CA GLY A 121 -5.04 -6.22 18.37
C GLY A 121 -5.30 -5.47 19.69
N GLY A 122 -5.04 -6.12 20.83
CA GLY A 122 -5.03 -5.56 22.19
C GLY A 122 -3.98 -4.50 22.54
N ASP A 123 -2.88 -4.29 21.79
CA ASP A 123 -1.87 -3.24 22.12
C ASP A 123 -2.24 -1.83 21.59
N GLY A 124 -3.50 -1.64 21.17
CA GLY A 124 -3.99 -0.35 20.67
C GLY A 124 -3.97 -0.21 19.15
N ILE A 125 -3.85 -1.33 18.42
CA ILE A 125 -4.08 -1.35 16.97
C ILE A 125 -5.57 -1.14 16.74
N ASN A 126 -5.96 0.07 16.40
CA ASN A 126 -7.35 0.37 16.11
C ASN A 126 -7.67 0.06 14.63
N CYS A 127 -8.18 -1.14 14.32
CA CYS A 127 -8.59 -1.53 12.97
C CYS A 127 -9.73 -0.69 12.37
N ASP A 128 -10.52 0.03 13.18
CA ASP A 128 -11.53 0.99 12.67
C ASP A 128 -10.92 2.25 12.04
N THR A 129 -9.70 2.61 12.45
CA THR A 129 -8.99 3.80 11.97
C THR A 129 -7.69 3.46 11.22
N ALA A 130 -7.50 2.17 10.94
CA ALA A 130 -6.29 1.56 10.43
C ALA A 130 -6.01 1.81 8.95
N ALA A 131 -6.02 3.06 8.56
CA ALA A 131 -5.86 3.46 7.18
C ALA A 131 -4.41 3.17 6.71
N VAL A 132 -4.24 2.63 5.50
CA VAL A 132 -2.92 2.31 4.94
C VAL A 132 -2.20 3.55 4.43
N TYR A 133 -0.88 3.57 4.56
CA TYR A 133 -0.01 4.62 4.01
C TYR A 133 0.63 4.13 2.71
N VAL A 134 0.74 5.05 1.74
CA VAL A 134 1.49 4.80 0.51
C VAL A 134 2.89 5.37 0.65
N TYR A 135 3.88 4.54 0.42
CA TYR A 135 5.29 4.92 0.38
C TYR A 135 5.79 4.96 -1.05
N ALA A 136 6.66 5.93 -1.35
CA ALA A 136 7.47 5.97 -2.57
C ALA A 136 8.91 6.31 -2.20
N LEU A 137 9.87 5.43 -2.48
CA LEU A 137 11.28 5.58 -2.07
C LEU A 137 11.47 5.88 -0.56
N GLY A 138 10.59 5.34 0.29
CA GLY A 138 10.62 5.56 1.74
C GLY A 138 9.99 6.87 2.22
N ILE A 139 9.45 7.68 1.31
CA ILE A 139 8.68 8.89 1.63
C ILE A 139 7.20 8.51 1.72
N VAL A 140 6.54 8.91 2.79
CA VAL A 140 5.08 8.79 2.93
C VAL A 140 4.41 9.85 2.07
N LEU A 141 3.50 9.45 1.18
CA LEU A 141 2.74 10.37 0.33
C LEU A 141 1.64 11.09 1.13
N ASN A 142 0.83 11.92 0.46
CA ASN A 142 -0.32 12.61 1.06
C ASN A 142 0.02 13.49 2.26
N MET A 143 1.22 14.08 2.28
CA MET A 143 1.73 14.84 3.44
C MET A 143 1.72 14.02 4.75
N GLY A 144 1.87 12.70 4.67
CA GLY A 144 1.79 11.82 5.83
C GLY A 144 0.37 11.47 6.28
N ASN A 145 -0.66 11.70 5.45
CA ASN A 145 -2.01 11.22 5.72
C ASN A 145 -2.25 9.85 5.06
N PRO A 146 -2.96 8.92 5.72
CA PRO A 146 -3.24 7.62 5.13
C PRO A 146 -4.36 7.69 4.08
N VAL A 147 -4.47 6.65 3.26
CA VAL A 147 -5.58 6.42 2.33
C VAL A 147 -6.69 5.69 3.09
N CYS A 148 -7.96 6.02 2.85
CA CYS A 148 -9.12 5.51 3.61
C CYS A 148 -9.46 4.01 3.41
N VAL A 149 -8.49 3.19 3.04
CA VAL A 149 -8.62 1.74 2.98
C VAL A 149 -7.98 1.17 4.24
N ASN A 150 -8.76 0.44 5.03
CA ASN A 150 -8.34 -0.27 6.23
C ASN A 150 -8.11 -1.75 5.91
N TYR A 151 -7.45 -2.47 6.81
CA TYR A 151 -7.32 -3.92 6.69
C TYR A 151 -7.45 -4.60 8.04
N ASP A 152 -7.94 -5.83 8.03
CA ASP A 152 -7.76 -6.79 9.11
C ASP A 152 -6.74 -7.84 8.71
N SER A 153 -6.22 -8.58 9.69
CA SER A 153 -5.41 -9.76 9.39
C SER A 153 -5.88 -10.98 10.16
N THR A 154 -5.66 -12.15 9.55
CA THR A 154 -5.81 -13.45 10.23
C THR A 154 -4.51 -13.97 10.83
N ASP A 155 -3.36 -13.40 10.44
CA ASP A 155 -2.10 -13.54 11.15
C ASP A 155 -2.03 -12.44 12.22
N LEU A 156 -2.58 -12.76 13.39
CA LEU A 156 -2.79 -11.84 14.50
C LEU A 156 -1.55 -11.73 15.39
N ASN A 157 -0.55 -12.59 15.19
CA ASN A 157 0.70 -12.56 15.95
C ASN A 157 1.92 -12.05 15.15
N GLY A 158 1.77 -11.91 13.84
CA GLY A 158 2.78 -11.31 12.97
C GLY A 158 3.95 -12.23 12.68
N ASP A 159 3.80 -13.53 12.92
CA ASP A 159 4.81 -14.53 12.62
C ASP A 159 4.78 -14.98 11.14
N LEU A 160 3.91 -14.38 10.32
CA LEU A 160 3.67 -14.70 8.93
C LEU A 160 3.11 -16.11 8.71
N ALA A 161 2.35 -16.62 9.68
CA ALA A 161 1.59 -17.85 9.54
C ALA A 161 0.26 -17.81 10.31
N VAL A 162 -0.85 -18.14 9.64
CA VAL A 162 -2.14 -18.31 10.35
C VAL A 162 -2.19 -19.70 11.00
N THR A 163 -2.02 -19.74 12.31
CA THR A 163 -1.90 -20.97 13.10
C THR A 163 -2.88 -20.99 14.28
N VAL A 164 -2.74 -22.02 15.14
CA VAL A 164 -3.46 -22.07 16.42
C VAL A 164 -3.04 -20.94 17.37
N GLY A 165 -1.86 -20.33 17.16
CA GLY A 165 -1.42 -19.15 17.90
C GLY A 165 -2.36 -17.96 17.67
N ASP A 166 -2.69 -17.70 16.40
CA ASP A 166 -3.62 -16.64 15.98
C ASP A 166 -5.03 -16.93 16.43
N PHE A 167 -5.46 -18.20 16.35
CA PHE A 167 -6.76 -18.60 16.89
C PHE A 167 -6.87 -18.28 18.38
N GLY A 168 -5.79 -18.45 19.16
CA GLY A 168 -5.78 -18.08 20.57
C GLY A 168 -6.06 -16.59 20.81
N LYS A 169 -5.62 -15.71 19.91
CA LYS A 169 -5.89 -14.27 19.94
C LYS A 169 -7.33 -13.97 19.55
N PHE A 170 -7.77 -14.48 18.40
CA PHE A 170 -9.17 -14.34 17.95
C PHE A 170 -10.17 -14.85 19.00
N ALA A 171 -9.90 -16.01 19.61
CA ALA A 171 -10.76 -16.64 20.60
C ALA A 171 -10.89 -15.82 21.90
N ALA A 172 -9.97 -14.91 22.18
CA ALA A 172 -10.07 -14.01 23.34
C ALA A 172 -11.26 -13.04 23.22
N ASP A 173 -11.62 -12.66 21.99
CA ASP A 173 -12.74 -11.75 21.70
C ASP A 173 -13.97 -12.46 21.14
N PHE A 174 -13.90 -13.78 20.92
CA PHE A 174 -15.02 -14.55 20.39
C PHE A 174 -16.28 -14.45 21.26
N ASN A 175 -17.43 -14.30 20.60
CA ASN A 175 -18.74 -14.04 21.19
C ASN A 175 -18.84 -12.68 21.91
N CYS A 176 -17.96 -11.74 21.58
CA CYS A 176 -18.15 -10.35 21.92
C CYS A 176 -19.35 -9.76 21.16
N THR A 177 -20.19 -8.99 21.86
CA THR A 177 -21.42 -8.39 21.28
C THR A 177 -21.45 -6.87 21.36
N ALA A 178 -20.43 -6.23 21.94
CA ALA A 178 -20.31 -4.78 22.05
C ALA A 178 -18.88 -4.39 22.43
N GLY A 179 -18.31 -3.40 21.72
CA GLY A 179 -16.94 -2.92 21.98
C GLY A 179 -15.88 -3.98 21.70
N CYS A 180 -16.14 -4.81 20.69
CA CYS A 180 -15.23 -5.85 20.25
C CYS A 180 -13.99 -5.23 19.62
N ASP A 181 -12.88 -5.97 19.64
CA ASP A 181 -11.73 -5.57 18.86
C ASP A 181 -12.14 -5.57 17.38
N PRO A 182 -12.14 -4.41 16.71
CA PRO A 182 -12.54 -4.35 15.32
C PRO A 182 -11.60 -5.15 14.41
N CYS A 183 -10.40 -5.52 14.87
CA CYS A 183 -9.49 -6.39 14.12
C CYS A 183 -9.94 -7.85 14.05
N HIS A 184 -10.93 -8.25 14.87
CA HIS A 184 -11.48 -9.60 14.93
C HIS A 184 -12.92 -9.68 14.40
N ASP A 185 -13.55 -8.55 14.08
CA ASP A 185 -14.88 -8.41 13.47
C ASP A 185 -14.75 -8.30 11.94
N TYR A 186 -14.40 -9.42 11.31
CA TYR A 186 -14.06 -9.48 9.88
C TYR A 186 -15.25 -9.19 8.95
N ASN A 187 -16.49 -9.30 9.43
CA ASN A 187 -17.68 -8.98 8.66
C ASN A 187 -18.26 -7.58 8.96
N GLU A 188 -17.62 -6.84 9.87
CA GLU A 188 -17.97 -5.49 10.31
C GLU A 188 -19.42 -5.36 10.81
N ASP A 189 -19.95 -6.40 11.48
CA ASP A 189 -21.32 -6.41 12.01
C ASP A 189 -21.43 -5.88 13.46
N GLY A 190 -20.31 -5.50 14.05
CA GLY A 190 -20.17 -4.98 15.41
C GLY A 190 -20.03 -6.08 16.47
N SER A 191 -19.86 -7.34 16.05
CA SER A 191 -19.71 -8.49 16.92
C SER A 191 -18.66 -9.47 16.42
N THR A 192 -17.90 -10.09 17.32
CA THR A 192 -17.00 -11.18 16.95
C THR A 192 -17.73 -12.50 17.14
N SER A 193 -18.22 -13.09 16.07
CA SER A 193 -19.19 -14.17 16.08
C SER A 193 -18.71 -15.42 15.32
N VAL A 194 -19.61 -16.40 15.14
CA VAL A 194 -19.33 -17.58 14.33
C VAL A 194 -19.12 -17.24 12.84
N ALA A 195 -19.64 -16.10 12.38
CA ALA A 195 -19.42 -15.63 11.02
C ALA A 195 -17.95 -15.24 10.82
N ASP A 196 -17.40 -14.47 11.76
CA ASP A 196 -15.99 -14.05 11.79
C ASP A 196 -15.05 -15.24 11.95
N PHE A 197 -15.43 -16.21 12.79
CA PHE A 197 -14.70 -17.47 12.89
C PHE A 197 -14.67 -18.24 11.56
N GLY A 198 -15.75 -18.17 10.78
CA GLY A 198 -15.81 -18.76 9.44
C GLY A 198 -14.83 -18.09 8.47
N ILE A 199 -14.72 -16.76 8.52
CA ILE A 199 -13.75 -15.98 7.72
C ILE A 199 -12.33 -16.33 8.16
N PHE A 200 -12.01 -16.21 9.46
CA PHE A 200 -10.72 -16.60 10.03
C PHE A 200 -10.32 -18.03 9.64
N GLY A 201 -11.24 -18.98 9.81
CA GLY A 201 -11.03 -20.39 9.49
C GLY A 201 -10.74 -20.67 8.01
N GLY A 202 -11.21 -19.80 7.11
CA GLY A 202 -10.89 -19.83 5.68
C GLY A 202 -9.41 -19.61 5.38
N TYR A 203 -8.70 -18.93 6.29
CA TYR A 203 -7.28 -18.62 6.19
C TYR A 203 -6.38 -19.53 7.05
N PHE A 204 -6.95 -20.52 7.75
CA PHE A 204 -6.16 -21.38 8.63
C PHE A 204 -5.10 -22.19 7.84
N ASN A 205 -3.87 -22.26 8.37
CA ASN A 205 -2.67 -22.78 7.70
C ASN A 205 -2.24 -22.00 6.45
N ASN A 206 -2.78 -20.80 6.19
CA ASN A 206 -2.34 -19.95 5.09
C ASN A 206 -1.02 -19.25 5.45
N SER A 207 0.07 -20.01 5.41
CA SER A 207 1.35 -19.70 6.06
C SER A 207 2.52 -19.54 5.09
N VAL A 208 2.24 -19.46 3.79
CA VAL A 208 3.27 -19.39 2.76
C VAL A 208 3.22 -18.02 2.09
N CYS A 209 4.08 -17.10 2.54
CA CYS A 209 4.40 -15.92 1.75
C CYS A 209 4.82 -16.35 0.32
N PRO A 210 4.31 -15.68 -0.73
CA PRO A 210 4.70 -15.96 -2.11
C PRO A 210 6.17 -15.65 -2.41
#